data_AF-S7Q6K5-F1
#
_entry.id   AF-S7Q6K5-F1
#
_cell.length_a   1.000
_cell.length_b   1.000
_cell.length_c   1.000
_cell.angle_alpha   90.00
_cell.angle_beta   90.00
_cell.angle_gamma   90.00
#
_symmetry.space_group_name_H-M   'P 1'
#
loop_
_entity.id
_entity.type
_entity.pdbx_description
1 polymer ?
#
loop_
_entity_poly.entity_id
_entity_poly.type
_entity_poly.pdbx_seq_one_letter_code
_entity_poly.pdbx_strand_id
1 'polypeptide(L)'
;MTNHSPAPQRWKDHEFFVHVPHDVWLEVMEYLRPSRDQSIPESKYDLENLSLTCRYFCAISRPLLFEDVRFTGTTGQDDDAKDHAGWFSEVKKNRMNSLASLVRKYRLCHWSTISNDTFVLLFGDKHFRAIAQLPNLWSLSLDKCNLQFSNRFGMFLHEQMKTGIGLRNLRHLHFSRTTLDAHIFVSLQELPALESLAFDQCSFKRDSPQVHFSLNQKIGLRHFQMIFGEPSGPWYGWNASFMSEIATFACQRSLRVFKTDVIHLSSALFNSNCELAIEDLAAVIGSADDLPIFSQFLDRTPSICSLSFYVMLDSDGDTVLRLKDGALPSLQTLRCLPEHIFSRPVRRYWTVPEYPARYTIRDTRSVRNLEAIASSIEELGIDSQLYGNRFLPAFPSLKSLIVLPGSSPVGTFLY
;
A
#
# COMPACT_ATOMS: atom_id res chain seq x y z
N MET A 1 35.37 10.52 -12.59
CA MET A 1 36.15 11.20 -11.54
C MET A 1 35.16 11.81 -10.56
N THR A 2 34.92 11.17 -9.43
CA THR A 2 34.10 11.74 -8.35
C THR A 2 34.93 12.79 -7.63
N ASN A 3 34.60 14.07 -7.81
CA ASN A 3 35.18 15.14 -7.01
C ASN A 3 34.72 14.96 -5.57
N HIS A 4 35.53 14.28 -4.76
CA HIS A 4 35.30 14.21 -3.32
C HIS A 4 35.53 15.61 -2.74
N SER A 5 34.43 16.30 -2.40
CA SER A 5 34.54 17.54 -1.64
C SER A 5 35.17 17.20 -0.29
N PRO A 6 36.25 17.88 0.12
CA PRO A 6 36.87 17.62 1.40
C PRO A 6 35.86 17.85 2.53
N ALA A 7 35.90 17.02 3.57
CA ALA A 7 35.03 17.17 4.73
C ALA A 7 35.23 18.55 5.38
N PRO A 8 34.17 19.15 5.94
CA PRO A 8 34.22 20.49 6.49
C PRO A 8 35.21 20.55 7.65
N GLN A 9 36.10 21.55 7.62
CA GLN A 9 37.00 21.83 8.73
C GLN A 9 36.32 22.84 9.66
N ARG A 10 36.21 22.49 10.94
CA ARG A 10 35.66 23.37 11.98
C ARG A 10 36.80 24.12 12.67
N TRP A 11 36.63 25.44 12.78
CA TRP A 11 37.59 26.34 13.43
C TRP A 11 36.89 27.01 14.61
N LYS A 12 37.50 26.95 15.79
CA LYS A 12 37.16 27.84 16.92
C LYS A 12 38.47 28.25 17.57
N ASP A 13 38.65 29.55 17.76
CA ASP A 13 39.81 30.12 18.46
C ASP A 13 41.17 29.60 17.96
N HIS A 14 41.29 29.37 16.64
CA HIS A 14 42.48 28.82 15.96
C HIS A 14 42.84 27.36 16.28
N GLU A 15 41.99 26.62 17.00
CA GLU A 15 42.14 25.19 17.21
C GLU A 15 41.33 24.37 16.18
N PHE A 16 41.95 23.32 15.65
CA PHE A 16 41.28 22.34 14.81
C PHE A 16 40.38 21.47 15.67
N PHE A 17 39.08 21.43 15.38
CA PHE A 17 38.23 20.39 15.95
C PHE A 17 38.63 19.01 15.43
N VAL A 18 38.32 17.99 16.23
CA VAL A 18 38.43 16.58 15.84
C VAL A 18 37.82 16.39 14.46
N HIS A 19 38.64 15.88 13.53
CA HIS A 19 38.19 15.54 12.19
C HIS A 19 37.22 14.36 12.30
N VAL A 20 35.94 14.62 12.06
CA VAL A 20 34.91 13.58 12.03
C VAL A 20 34.96 12.92 10.64
N PRO A 21 35.21 11.60 10.57
CA PRO A 21 35.27 10.86 9.31
C PRO A 21 33.98 10.95 8.46
N HIS A 22 34.11 10.78 7.14
CA HIS A 22 32.99 10.90 6.19
C HIS A 22 31.87 9.89 6.46
N ASP A 23 32.23 8.65 6.74
CA ASP A 23 31.34 7.54 7.09
C ASP A 23 30.51 7.83 8.34
N VAL A 24 31.10 8.46 9.36
CA VAL A 24 30.36 8.90 10.55
C VAL A 24 29.30 9.93 10.18
N TRP A 25 29.61 10.88 9.29
CA TRP A 25 28.60 11.83 8.81
C TRP A 25 27.51 11.17 7.98
N LEU A 26 27.83 10.16 7.17
CA LEU A 26 26.82 9.40 6.43
C LEU A 26 25.88 8.65 7.38
N GLU A 27 26.41 8.06 8.44
CA GLU A 27 25.62 7.41 9.49
C GLU A 27 24.69 8.42 10.18
N VAL A 28 25.20 9.60 10.55
CA VAL A 28 24.38 10.69 11.11
C VAL A 28 23.27 11.11 10.14
N MET A 29 23.57 11.21 8.84
CA MET A 29 22.54 11.54 7.83
C MET A 29 21.48 10.46 7.68
N GLU A 30 21.86 9.18 7.82
CA GLU A 30 20.93 8.05 7.78
C GLU A 30 19.97 8.08 8.98
N TYR A 31 20.45 8.51 10.16
CA TYR A 31 19.61 8.74 11.34
C TYR A 31 18.56 9.86 11.16
N LEU A 32 18.79 10.79 10.22
CA LEU A 32 17.83 11.85 9.89
C LEU A 32 16.75 11.38 8.91
N ARG A 33 16.75 10.13 8.46
CA ARG A 33 15.64 9.61 7.63
C ARG A 33 14.36 9.49 8.45
N PRO A 34 13.18 9.61 7.80
CA PRO A 34 11.91 9.40 8.49
C PRO A 34 11.87 8.03 9.17
N SER A 35 11.49 8.01 10.44
CA SER A 35 11.46 6.81 11.29
C SER A 35 10.13 6.72 12.05
N ARG A 36 10.00 5.80 13.01
CA ARG A 36 8.82 5.74 13.88
C ARG A 36 8.74 6.95 14.81
N ASP A 37 9.89 7.48 15.22
CA ASP A 37 10.01 8.56 16.19
C ASP A 37 10.13 9.94 15.52
N GLN A 38 10.42 10.00 14.22
CA GLN A 38 10.58 11.24 13.46
C GLN A 38 9.71 11.25 12.20
N SER A 39 8.84 12.25 12.08
CA SER A 39 7.96 12.40 10.94
C SER A 39 8.70 12.82 9.66
N ILE A 40 8.09 12.58 8.48
CA ILE A 40 8.66 12.99 7.19
C ILE A 40 8.90 14.50 7.13
N PRO A 41 7.97 15.39 7.55
CA PRO A 41 8.21 16.82 7.53
C PRO A 41 9.38 17.26 8.42
N GLU A 42 9.50 16.72 9.63
CA GLU A 42 10.60 17.03 10.55
C GLU A 42 11.95 16.60 9.98
N SER A 43 12.03 15.36 9.47
CA SER A 43 13.22 14.83 8.80
C SER A 43 13.66 15.72 7.62
N LYS A 44 12.71 16.16 6.79
CA LYS A 44 13.02 17.06 5.67
C LYS A 44 13.51 18.43 6.16
N TYR A 45 12.86 19.00 7.18
CA TYR A 45 13.27 20.27 7.77
C TYR A 45 14.72 20.22 8.29
N ASP A 46 15.09 19.15 9.00
CA ASP A 46 16.45 18.99 9.52
C ASP A 46 17.47 18.84 8.40
N LEU A 47 17.16 18.03 7.38
CA LEU A 47 18.03 17.83 6.21
C LEU A 47 18.19 19.12 5.39
N GLU A 48 17.13 19.93 5.26
CA GLU A 48 17.16 21.22 4.56
C GLU A 48 18.07 22.20 5.30
N ASN A 49 17.88 22.39 6.60
CA ASN A 49 18.74 23.26 7.41
C ASN A 49 20.20 22.82 7.37
N LEU A 50 20.44 21.52 7.44
CA LEU A 50 21.79 20.96 7.38
C LEU A 50 22.43 21.19 6.00
N SER A 51 21.64 21.09 4.92
CA SER A 51 22.10 21.37 3.55
C SER A 51 22.59 22.82 3.37
N LEU A 52 22.03 23.76 4.13
CA LEU A 52 22.39 25.18 4.07
C LEU A 52 23.67 25.51 4.85
N THR A 53 24.15 24.60 5.70
CA THR A 53 25.31 24.86 6.56
C THR A 53 26.62 24.93 5.78
N CYS A 54 26.87 23.98 4.85
CA CYS A 54 28.05 24.00 4.00
C CYS A 54 27.88 23.13 2.73
N ARG A 55 28.78 23.28 1.75
CA ARG A 55 28.75 22.52 0.49
C ARG A 55 28.83 21.00 0.70
N TYR A 56 29.58 20.54 1.70
CA TYR A 56 29.69 19.13 2.01
C TYR A 56 28.35 18.56 2.50
N PHE A 57 27.72 19.21 3.47
CA PHE A 57 26.40 18.79 3.95
C PHE A 57 25.34 18.88 2.87
N CYS A 58 25.37 19.93 2.04
CA CYS A 58 24.54 20.00 0.84
C CYS A 58 24.73 18.76 -0.05
N ALA A 59 25.97 18.35 -0.33
CA ALA A 59 26.24 17.21 -1.20
C ALA A 59 25.70 15.89 -0.65
N ILE A 60 25.81 15.65 0.67
CA ILE A 60 25.40 14.37 1.28
C ILE A 60 23.94 14.34 1.73
N SER A 61 23.30 15.49 1.99
CA SER A 61 21.86 15.55 2.31
C SER A 61 20.97 15.57 1.07
N ARG A 62 21.48 16.07 -0.07
CA ARG A 62 20.71 16.20 -1.32
C ARG A 62 20.08 14.89 -1.81
N PRO A 63 20.75 13.72 -1.81
CA PRO A 63 20.11 12.45 -2.17
C PRO A 63 18.89 12.14 -1.31
N LEU A 64 18.95 12.42 0.00
CA LEU A 64 17.86 12.16 0.95
C LEU A 64 16.70 13.13 0.76
N LEU A 65 16.99 14.41 0.54
CA LEU A 65 15.99 15.45 0.31
C LEU A 65 15.13 15.18 -0.94
N PHE A 66 15.76 14.69 -2.00
CA PHE A 66 15.10 14.48 -3.30
C PHE A 66 14.74 13.01 -3.57
N GLU A 67 14.95 12.10 -2.62
CA GLU A 67 14.58 10.68 -2.78
C GLU A 67 13.06 10.50 -2.96
N ASP A 68 12.27 11.26 -2.18
CA ASP A 68 10.81 11.25 -2.20
C ASP A 68 10.26 12.65 -2.49
N VAL A 69 9.81 12.85 -3.74
CA VAL A 69 9.29 14.13 -4.23
C VAL A 69 7.77 14.08 -4.26
N ARG A 70 7.15 15.06 -3.59
CA ARG A 70 5.69 15.19 -3.49
C ARG A 70 5.24 16.53 -4.06
N PHE A 71 4.24 16.48 -4.93
CA PHE A 71 3.54 17.67 -5.43
C PHE A 71 2.07 17.56 -5.06
N THR A 72 1.52 18.66 -4.54
CA THR A 72 0.13 18.74 -4.11
C THR A 72 -0.60 19.77 -4.95
N GLY A 73 -1.72 19.39 -5.57
CA GLY A 73 -2.66 20.35 -6.12
C GLY A 73 -3.42 21.01 -4.98
N THR A 74 -3.22 22.29 -4.74
CA THR A 74 -4.05 23.07 -3.79
C THR A 74 -4.99 23.97 -4.56
N THR A 75 -6.20 24.15 -4.03
CA THR A 75 -7.23 25.05 -4.58
C THR A 75 -7.15 26.48 -4.04
N GLY A 76 -6.16 26.78 -3.20
CA GLY A 76 -5.96 28.10 -2.64
C GLY A 76 -5.59 29.15 -3.69
N GLN A 77 -5.98 30.40 -3.44
CA GLN A 77 -5.65 31.58 -4.25
C GLN A 77 -4.15 31.94 -4.30
N ASP A 78 -3.27 31.16 -3.66
CA ASP A 78 -1.83 31.31 -3.84
C ASP A 78 -1.41 30.81 -5.22
N ASP A 79 -1.46 31.72 -6.19
CA ASP A 79 -0.98 31.48 -7.55
C ASP A 79 0.53 31.21 -7.61
N ASP A 80 1.30 31.64 -6.60
CA ASP A 80 2.74 31.40 -6.50
C ASP A 80 3.09 29.92 -6.19
N ALA A 81 2.17 29.16 -5.57
CA ALA A 81 2.39 27.77 -5.20
C ALA A 81 2.32 26.78 -6.39
N LYS A 82 2.05 27.27 -7.61
CA LYS A 82 1.84 26.44 -8.81
C LYS A 82 3.01 26.45 -9.78
N ASP A 83 4.04 27.28 -9.57
CA ASP A 83 5.17 27.31 -10.50
C ASP A 83 6.19 26.19 -10.21
N HIS A 84 5.91 25.01 -10.74
CA HIS A 84 6.87 23.90 -10.75
C HIS A 84 7.91 24.04 -11.89
N ALA A 85 8.03 25.20 -12.57
CA ALA A 85 9.01 25.38 -13.65
C ALA A 85 10.45 25.16 -13.20
N GLY A 86 10.80 25.54 -11.96
CA GLY A 86 12.10 25.24 -11.38
C GLY A 86 12.37 23.74 -11.38
N TRP A 87 11.43 22.94 -10.86
CA TRP A 87 11.51 21.48 -10.87
C TRP A 87 11.65 20.92 -12.29
N PHE A 88 10.80 21.34 -13.22
CA PHE A 88 10.86 20.86 -14.61
C PHE A 88 12.18 21.21 -15.29
N SER A 89 12.76 22.37 -14.95
CA SER A 89 14.06 22.78 -15.46
C SER A 89 15.18 21.92 -14.89
N GLU A 90 15.15 21.61 -13.59
CA GLU A 90 16.13 20.72 -12.95
C GLU A 90 16.10 19.30 -13.53
N VAL A 91 14.91 18.75 -13.78
CA VAL A 91 14.75 17.41 -14.38
C VAL A 91 15.32 17.35 -15.80
N LYS A 92 15.22 18.46 -16.56
CA LYS A 92 15.75 18.57 -17.92
C LYS A 92 17.27 18.75 -17.99
N LYS A 93 17.95 19.10 -16.88
CA LYS A 93 19.42 19.26 -16.88
C LYS A 93 20.13 17.95 -17.22
N ASN A 94 21.41 18.04 -17.60
CA ASN A 94 22.25 16.88 -17.93
C ASN A 94 22.18 15.81 -16.83
N ARG A 95 21.97 14.55 -17.25
CA ARG A 95 21.66 13.39 -16.40
C ARG A 95 22.62 13.19 -15.22
N MET A 96 23.91 13.50 -15.38
CA MET A 96 24.90 13.22 -14.32
C MET A 96 24.81 14.15 -13.10
N ASN A 97 24.24 15.35 -13.25
CA ASN A 97 24.12 16.33 -12.15
C ASN A 97 22.66 16.77 -11.91
N SER A 98 21.70 16.12 -12.57
CA SER A 98 20.28 16.42 -12.42
C SER A 98 19.72 15.79 -11.15
N LEU A 99 18.83 16.53 -10.49
CA LEU A 99 17.99 16.01 -9.40
C LEU A 99 17.19 14.78 -9.82
N ALA A 100 16.88 14.63 -11.12
CA ALA A 100 16.15 13.48 -11.65
C ALA A 100 16.79 12.14 -11.27
N SER A 101 18.12 12.08 -11.19
CA SER A 101 18.85 10.86 -10.82
C SER A 101 18.70 10.47 -9.35
N LEU A 102 18.31 11.41 -8.49
CA LEU A 102 18.13 11.17 -7.06
C LEU A 102 16.70 10.73 -6.71
N VAL A 103 15.74 11.01 -7.61
CA VAL A 103 14.33 10.69 -7.36
C VAL A 103 14.08 9.21 -7.47
N ARG A 104 13.50 8.67 -6.40
CA ARG A 104 13.14 7.26 -6.28
C ARG A 104 11.62 7.10 -6.10
N LYS A 105 11.00 8.00 -5.33
CA LYS A 105 9.56 8.03 -5.09
C LYS A 105 8.98 9.35 -5.60
N TYR A 106 7.86 9.26 -6.31
CA TYR A 106 7.18 10.43 -6.86
C TYR A 106 5.70 10.38 -6.50
N ARG A 107 5.18 11.45 -5.91
CA ARG A 107 3.80 11.51 -5.40
C ARG A 107 3.08 12.73 -5.95
N LEU A 108 1.90 12.52 -6.52
CA LEU A 108 0.99 13.55 -6.98
C LEU A 108 -0.28 13.46 -6.13
N CYS A 109 -0.55 14.48 -5.33
CA CYS A 109 -1.62 14.48 -4.34
C CYS A 109 -2.65 15.59 -4.59
N HIS A 110 -3.92 15.36 -4.28
CA HIS A 110 -4.99 16.37 -4.21
C HIS A 110 -5.27 17.12 -5.53
N TRP A 111 -5.05 16.48 -6.67
CA TRP A 111 -5.37 17.09 -7.98
C TRP A 111 -6.86 17.06 -8.33
N SER A 112 -7.71 16.43 -7.51
CA SER A 112 -9.15 16.33 -7.75
C SER A 112 -9.94 17.60 -7.43
N THR A 113 -9.41 18.48 -6.59
CA THR A 113 -10.13 19.68 -6.12
C THR A 113 -10.09 20.83 -7.12
N ILE A 114 -9.22 20.77 -8.13
CA ILE A 114 -9.06 21.83 -9.12
C ILE A 114 -10.17 21.72 -10.17
N SER A 115 -11.01 22.74 -10.26
CA SER A 115 -12.15 22.80 -11.19
C SER A 115 -11.77 23.14 -12.64
N ASN A 116 -10.55 23.63 -12.88
CA ASN A 116 -10.07 23.98 -14.21
C ASN A 116 -9.41 22.77 -14.89
N ASP A 117 -10.23 22.01 -15.61
CA ASP A 117 -9.83 20.84 -16.40
C ASP A 117 -8.61 21.11 -17.30
N THR A 118 -8.59 22.26 -17.99
CA THR A 118 -7.48 22.62 -18.90
C THR A 118 -6.16 22.76 -18.15
N PHE A 119 -6.20 23.37 -16.97
CA PHE A 119 -5.02 23.49 -16.12
C PHE A 119 -4.54 22.11 -15.65
N VAL A 120 -5.46 21.27 -15.14
CA VAL A 120 -5.14 19.92 -14.67
C VAL A 120 -4.49 19.07 -15.77
N LEU A 121 -5.00 19.17 -17.00
CA LEU A 121 -4.45 18.47 -18.16
C LEU A 121 -3.04 18.95 -18.53
N LEU A 122 -2.85 20.27 -18.70
CA LEU A 122 -1.54 20.84 -19.03
C LEU A 122 -0.49 20.56 -17.96
N PHE A 123 -0.91 20.62 -16.70
CA PHE A 123 -0.03 20.40 -15.56
C PHE A 123 0.32 18.93 -15.38
N GLY A 124 -0.67 18.05 -15.51
CA GLY A 124 -0.47 16.59 -15.55
C GLY A 124 0.53 16.21 -16.64
N ASP A 125 0.35 16.72 -17.86
CA ASP A 125 1.26 16.44 -18.99
C ASP A 125 2.70 16.86 -18.68
N LYS A 126 2.92 18.02 -18.02
CA LYS A 126 4.27 18.45 -17.59
C LYS A 126 4.87 17.50 -16.56
N HIS A 127 4.10 17.07 -15.57
CA HIS A 127 4.55 16.11 -14.57
C HIS A 127 4.85 14.74 -15.16
N PHE A 128 4.00 14.23 -16.04
CA PHE A 128 4.23 12.94 -16.70
C PHE A 128 5.49 12.97 -17.58
N ARG A 129 5.74 14.07 -18.31
CA ARG A 129 7.01 14.26 -19.03
C ARG A 129 8.23 14.32 -18.10
N ALA A 130 8.09 14.89 -16.92
CA ALA A 130 9.15 14.90 -15.92
C ALA A 130 9.40 13.49 -15.37
N ILE A 131 8.33 12.76 -15.04
CA ILE A 131 8.36 11.36 -14.58
C ILE A 131 9.09 10.45 -15.58
N ALA A 132 8.84 10.60 -16.88
CA ALA A 132 9.55 9.84 -17.92
C ALA A 132 11.07 10.07 -17.93
N GLN A 133 11.54 11.18 -17.35
CA GLN A 133 12.97 11.54 -17.29
C GLN A 133 13.62 11.12 -15.97
N LEU A 134 12.91 10.44 -15.06
CA LEU A 134 13.43 9.98 -13.77
C LEU A 134 13.99 8.56 -13.91
N PRO A 135 15.32 8.37 -14.11
CA PRO A 135 15.88 7.05 -14.40
C PRO A 135 15.78 6.07 -13.24
N ASN A 136 15.74 6.56 -12.00
CA ASN A 136 15.75 5.75 -10.78
C ASN A 136 14.37 5.68 -10.10
N LEU A 137 13.31 6.13 -10.80
CA LEU A 137 11.96 6.05 -10.29
C LEU A 137 11.53 4.60 -10.16
N TRP A 138 11.26 4.19 -8.93
CA TRP A 138 10.78 2.84 -8.60
C TRP A 138 9.42 2.84 -7.90
N SER A 139 8.95 3.99 -7.40
CA SER A 139 7.63 4.14 -6.79
C SER A 139 6.92 5.40 -7.29
N LEU A 140 5.69 5.22 -7.75
CA LEU A 140 4.81 6.31 -8.18
C LEU A 140 3.47 6.21 -7.44
N SER A 141 2.98 7.33 -6.92
CA SER A 141 1.69 7.39 -6.26
C SER A 141 0.83 8.56 -6.74
N LEU A 142 -0.44 8.26 -6.99
CA LEU A 142 -1.50 9.22 -7.30
C LEU A 142 -2.52 9.18 -6.15
N ASP A 143 -2.67 10.28 -5.41
CA ASP A 143 -3.58 10.39 -4.27
C ASP A 143 -4.59 11.50 -4.52
N LYS A 144 -5.89 11.21 -4.42
CA LYS A 144 -6.97 12.18 -4.67
C LYS A 144 -6.81 12.90 -6.01
N CYS A 145 -6.61 12.16 -7.09
CA CYS A 145 -6.60 12.70 -8.46
C CYS A 145 -7.98 12.49 -9.12
N ASN A 146 -8.44 13.46 -9.91
CA ASN A 146 -9.69 13.30 -10.68
C ASN A 146 -9.51 12.35 -11.88
N LEU A 147 -10.63 11.96 -12.48
CA LEU A 147 -10.68 11.06 -13.64
C LEU A 147 -9.90 11.58 -14.85
N GLN A 148 -9.90 12.89 -15.11
CA GLN A 148 -9.16 13.44 -16.25
C GLN A 148 -7.65 13.27 -16.07
N PHE A 149 -7.16 13.52 -14.86
CA PHE A 149 -5.77 13.33 -14.50
C PHE A 149 -5.36 11.86 -14.61
N SER A 150 -6.17 10.93 -14.10
CA SER A 150 -5.91 9.50 -14.22
C SER A 150 -5.96 8.99 -15.66
N ASN A 151 -6.88 9.51 -16.48
CA ASN A 151 -6.98 9.14 -17.89
C ASN A 151 -5.75 9.57 -18.66
N ARG A 152 -5.27 10.80 -18.39
CA ARG A 152 -3.98 11.26 -18.92
C ARG A 152 -2.82 10.41 -18.45
N PHE A 153 -2.83 9.99 -17.19
CA PHE A 153 -1.82 9.07 -16.69
C PHE A 153 -1.84 7.72 -17.43
N GLY A 154 -3.02 7.14 -17.68
CA GLY A 154 -3.16 5.92 -18.47
C GLY A 154 -2.63 6.08 -19.90
N MET A 155 -2.99 7.18 -20.58
CA MET A 155 -2.45 7.50 -21.91
C MET A 155 -0.92 7.65 -21.88
N PHE A 156 -0.40 8.34 -20.88
CA PHE A 156 1.04 8.50 -20.68
C PHE A 156 1.74 7.16 -20.50
N LEU A 157 1.22 6.26 -19.64
CA LEU A 157 1.80 4.94 -19.45
C LEU A 157 1.86 4.18 -20.78
N HIS A 158 0.76 4.15 -21.52
CA HIS A 158 0.70 3.52 -22.85
C HIS A 158 1.75 4.08 -23.82
N GLU A 159 1.90 5.41 -23.87
CA GLU A 159 2.92 6.05 -24.71
C GLU A 159 4.34 5.69 -24.27
N GLN A 160 4.64 5.70 -22.98
CA GLN A 160 5.96 5.35 -22.47
C GLN A 160 6.34 3.91 -22.83
N MET A 161 5.38 3.01 -22.78
CA MET A 161 5.60 1.61 -23.11
C MET A 161 5.85 1.39 -24.59
N LYS A 162 5.12 2.09 -25.47
CA LYS A 162 5.40 2.09 -26.92
C LYS A 162 6.81 2.56 -27.26
N THR A 163 7.33 3.55 -26.54
CA THR A 163 8.71 4.01 -26.74
C THR A 163 9.76 3.05 -26.19
N GLY A 164 9.37 2.15 -25.27
CA GLY A 164 10.25 1.23 -24.57
C GLY A 164 11.28 1.88 -23.66
N ILE A 165 11.28 3.21 -23.49
CA ILE A 165 12.32 3.95 -22.75
C ILE A 165 11.84 4.30 -21.34
N GLY A 166 10.54 4.56 -21.15
CA GLY A 166 10.00 5.04 -19.88
C GLY A 166 9.76 3.94 -18.84
N LEU A 167 9.99 4.27 -17.57
CA LEU A 167 9.49 3.52 -16.40
C LEU A 167 9.96 2.07 -16.21
N ARG A 168 11.07 1.66 -16.84
CA ARG A 168 11.64 0.30 -16.70
C ARG A 168 11.96 -0.12 -15.27
N ASN A 169 12.18 0.84 -14.38
CA ASN A 169 12.50 0.61 -12.97
C ASN A 169 11.29 0.75 -12.04
N LEU A 170 10.11 1.08 -12.58
CA LEU A 170 8.91 1.28 -11.77
C LEU A 170 8.42 -0.06 -11.20
N ARG A 171 8.54 -0.21 -9.88
CA ARG A 171 8.19 -1.43 -9.13
C ARG A 171 6.93 -1.28 -8.31
N HIS A 172 6.62 -0.08 -7.85
CA HIS A 172 5.48 0.20 -6.98
C HIS A 172 4.59 1.26 -7.61
N LEU A 173 3.31 0.94 -7.76
CA LEU A 173 2.31 1.88 -8.21
C LEU A 173 1.14 1.89 -7.22
N HIS A 174 0.80 3.08 -6.73
CA HIS A 174 -0.24 3.23 -5.73
C HIS A 174 -1.23 4.33 -6.11
N PHE A 175 -2.50 3.96 -6.24
CA PHE A 175 -3.60 4.89 -6.40
C PHE A 175 -4.38 4.95 -5.10
N SER A 176 -4.55 6.15 -4.54
CA SER A 176 -5.41 6.37 -3.37
C SER A 176 -6.47 7.40 -3.72
N ARG A 177 -7.74 7.16 -3.36
CA ARG A 177 -8.88 8.08 -3.51
C ARG A 177 -8.98 8.71 -4.90
N THR A 178 -8.58 7.95 -5.92
CA THR A 178 -8.47 8.40 -7.30
C THR A 178 -9.58 7.74 -8.11
N THR A 179 -10.26 8.52 -8.95
CA THR A 179 -11.21 7.98 -9.94
C THR A 179 -10.42 7.50 -11.13
N LEU A 180 -10.62 6.25 -11.56
CA LEU A 180 -9.87 5.56 -12.59
C LEU A 180 -10.78 5.10 -13.73
N ASP A 181 -10.18 4.91 -14.90
CA ASP A 181 -10.80 4.23 -16.03
C ASP A 181 -10.24 2.80 -16.12
N ALA A 182 -11.04 1.81 -16.50
CA ALA A 182 -10.59 0.43 -16.63
C ALA A 182 -9.44 0.26 -17.65
N HIS A 183 -9.30 1.19 -18.60
CA HIS A 183 -8.16 1.22 -19.52
C HIS A 183 -6.80 1.33 -18.80
N ILE A 184 -6.75 1.81 -17.55
CA ILE A 184 -5.49 1.85 -16.79
C ILE A 184 -4.85 0.46 -16.71
N PHE A 185 -5.66 -0.60 -16.53
CA PHE A 185 -5.16 -1.96 -16.37
C PHE A 185 -4.49 -2.49 -17.64
N VAL A 186 -4.91 -2.05 -18.83
CA VAL A 186 -4.22 -2.38 -20.09
C VAL A 186 -2.80 -1.85 -20.06
N SER A 187 -2.63 -0.58 -19.66
CA SER A 187 -1.30 0.04 -19.56
C SER A 187 -0.45 -0.56 -18.43
N LEU A 188 -1.07 -1.09 -17.37
CA LEU A 188 -0.34 -1.76 -16.27
C LEU A 188 0.28 -3.08 -16.71
N GLN A 189 -0.32 -3.78 -17.68
CA GLN A 189 0.23 -5.04 -18.20
C GLN A 189 1.60 -4.88 -18.84
N GLU A 190 1.83 -3.69 -19.37
CA GLU A 190 3.03 -3.39 -20.11
C GLU A 190 4.23 -3.10 -19.19
N LEU A 191 4.03 -2.80 -17.90
CA LEU A 191 5.09 -2.46 -16.94
C LEU A 191 5.90 -3.70 -16.49
N PRO A 192 7.11 -3.94 -17.02
CA PRO A 192 7.79 -5.24 -16.88
C PRO A 192 8.37 -5.48 -15.49
N ALA A 193 8.62 -4.41 -14.73
CA ALA A 193 9.22 -4.48 -13.40
C ALA A 193 8.21 -4.26 -12.26
N LEU A 194 6.91 -4.18 -12.57
CA LEU A 194 5.89 -3.90 -11.56
C LEU A 194 5.79 -5.07 -10.57
N GLU A 195 6.14 -4.81 -9.30
CA GLU A 195 6.13 -5.78 -8.21
C GLU A 195 4.96 -5.54 -7.25
N SER A 196 4.47 -4.30 -7.14
CA SER A 196 3.43 -3.91 -6.20
C SER A 196 2.45 -2.95 -6.84
N LEU A 197 1.17 -3.30 -6.75
CA LEU A 197 0.05 -2.49 -7.22
C LEU A 197 -0.98 -2.36 -6.12
N ALA A 198 -1.33 -1.13 -5.78
CA ALA A 198 -2.32 -0.83 -4.75
C ALA A 198 -3.36 0.17 -5.25
N PHE A 199 -4.63 -0.14 -4.97
CA PHE A 199 -5.77 0.75 -5.11
C PHE A 199 -6.41 0.89 -3.73
N ASP A 200 -6.50 2.12 -3.22
CA ASP A 200 -7.04 2.41 -1.90
C ASP A 200 -8.12 3.48 -2.03
N GLN A 201 -9.36 3.18 -1.65
CA GLN A 201 -10.53 4.05 -1.78
C GLN A 201 -10.71 4.63 -3.20
N CYS A 202 -10.27 3.89 -4.22
CA CYS A 202 -10.42 4.31 -5.62
C CYS A 202 -11.89 4.20 -6.08
N SER A 203 -12.25 4.93 -7.13
CA SER A 203 -13.51 4.71 -7.83
C SER A 203 -13.21 4.40 -9.30
N PHE A 204 -14.07 3.63 -9.97
CA PHE A 204 -13.88 3.29 -11.37
C PHE A 204 -15.11 3.70 -12.18
N LYS A 205 -14.91 4.25 -13.37
CA LYS A 205 -16.00 4.71 -14.23
C LYS A 205 -16.82 3.50 -14.74
N ARG A 206 -18.14 3.52 -14.50
CA ARG A 206 -19.08 2.44 -14.82
C ARG A 206 -19.18 2.11 -16.32
N ASP A 207 -19.00 3.11 -17.19
CA ASP A 207 -19.20 2.98 -18.64
C ASP A 207 -17.95 2.50 -19.40
N SER A 208 -16.95 1.94 -18.71
CA SER A 208 -15.74 1.51 -19.41
C SER A 208 -16.06 0.29 -20.28
N PRO A 209 -15.66 0.29 -21.56
CA PRO A 209 -15.86 -0.85 -22.47
C PRO A 209 -15.27 -2.13 -21.87
N GLN A 210 -15.74 -3.30 -22.30
CA GLN A 210 -15.18 -4.58 -21.86
C GLN A 210 -13.67 -4.61 -22.14
N VAL A 211 -12.86 -4.58 -21.07
CA VAL A 211 -11.40 -4.55 -21.16
C VAL A 211 -10.88 -5.97 -21.09
N HIS A 212 -10.56 -6.55 -22.24
CA HIS A 212 -9.95 -7.87 -22.25
C HIS A 212 -8.46 -7.80 -21.91
N PHE A 213 -8.07 -8.53 -20.88
CA PHE A 213 -6.68 -8.68 -20.47
C PHE A 213 -5.95 -9.75 -21.29
N SER A 214 -4.81 -9.38 -21.89
CA SER A 214 -3.96 -10.35 -22.56
C SER A 214 -3.13 -11.11 -21.53
N LEU A 215 -3.51 -12.36 -21.24
CA LEU A 215 -2.87 -13.23 -20.24
C LEU A 215 -1.42 -13.64 -20.55
N ASN A 216 -0.91 -13.26 -21.72
CA ASN A 216 0.38 -13.72 -22.20
C ASN A 216 1.57 -12.99 -21.54
N GLN A 217 1.34 -11.87 -20.86
CA GLN A 217 2.41 -11.11 -20.24
C GLN A 217 2.58 -11.50 -18.77
N LYS A 218 3.69 -12.17 -18.47
CA LYS A 218 4.10 -12.48 -17.09
C LYS A 218 4.64 -11.22 -16.44
N ILE A 219 3.79 -10.53 -15.68
CA ILE A 219 4.23 -9.47 -14.78
C ILE A 219 4.84 -10.17 -13.56
N GLY A 220 5.84 -9.55 -12.94
CA GLY A 220 6.45 -10.02 -11.70
C GLY A 220 5.67 -9.58 -10.47
N LEU A 221 4.33 -9.51 -10.53
CA LEU A 221 3.53 -8.90 -9.47
C LEU A 221 3.60 -9.76 -8.21
N ARG A 222 4.09 -9.17 -7.11
CA ARG A 222 4.25 -9.81 -5.80
C ARG A 222 3.22 -9.33 -4.79
N HIS A 223 2.79 -8.08 -4.90
CA HIS A 223 1.82 -7.47 -4.00
C HIS A 223 0.68 -6.86 -4.81
N PHE A 224 -0.54 -7.34 -4.59
CA PHE A 224 -1.75 -6.74 -5.09
C PHE A 224 -2.67 -6.33 -3.94
N GLN A 225 -3.11 -5.08 -3.93
CA GLN A 225 -4.04 -4.54 -2.94
C GLN A 225 -5.15 -3.75 -3.64
N MET A 226 -6.40 -4.01 -3.27
CA MET A 226 -7.57 -3.30 -3.78
C MET A 226 -8.60 -3.12 -2.68
N ILE A 227 -8.60 -1.95 -2.05
CA ILE A 227 -9.42 -1.60 -0.89
C ILE A 227 -10.31 -0.42 -1.28
N PHE A 228 -11.60 -0.43 -0.95
CA PHE A 228 -12.50 0.70 -1.19
C PHE A 228 -12.94 1.42 0.08
N GLY A 229 -12.82 0.81 1.26
CA GLY A 229 -12.98 1.46 2.55
C GLY A 229 -14.42 1.71 3.01
N GLU A 230 -15.43 1.65 2.11
CA GLU A 230 -16.84 1.74 2.49
C GLU A 230 -17.70 0.68 1.79
N PRO A 231 -18.24 -0.33 2.52
CA PRO A 231 -19.16 -1.31 1.94
C PRO A 231 -20.53 -0.72 1.56
N SER A 232 -20.86 0.49 2.02
CA SER A 232 -22.18 1.12 1.89
C SER A 232 -22.40 1.98 0.64
N GLY A 233 -21.36 2.22 -0.17
CA GLY A 233 -21.56 2.89 -1.46
C GLY A 233 -22.28 1.98 -2.47
N PRO A 234 -22.79 2.52 -3.60
CA PRO A 234 -23.43 1.78 -4.68
C PRO A 234 -22.45 0.88 -5.49
N TRP A 235 -21.50 0.25 -4.79
CA TRP A 235 -20.48 -0.67 -5.29
C TRP A 235 -21.05 -1.97 -5.84
N TYR A 236 -22.36 -2.23 -5.66
CA TYR A 236 -23.14 -3.25 -6.37
C TYR A 236 -23.18 -3.09 -7.89
N GLY A 237 -22.65 -1.98 -8.44
CA GLY A 237 -22.63 -1.73 -9.88
C GLY A 237 -21.45 -2.32 -10.64
N TRP A 238 -20.54 -3.04 -9.98
CA TRP A 238 -19.38 -3.59 -10.67
C TRP A 238 -19.72 -4.89 -11.37
N ASN A 239 -19.35 -4.98 -12.64
CA ASN A 239 -19.55 -6.19 -13.42
C ASN A 239 -18.63 -7.30 -12.87
N ALA A 240 -19.22 -8.42 -12.46
CA ALA A 240 -18.49 -9.60 -12.01
C ALA A 240 -17.45 -10.08 -13.05
N SER A 241 -17.71 -9.89 -14.34
CA SER A 241 -16.75 -10.22 -15.40
C SER A 241 -15.47 -9.39 -15.29
N PHE A 242 -15.59 -8.09 -15.02
CA PHE A 242 -14.44 -7.20 -14.88
C PHE A 242 -13.61 -7.54 -13.63
N MET A 243 -14.26 -7.90 -12.53
CA MET A 243 -13.55 -8.36 -11.32
C MET A 243 -12.85 -9.70 -11.55
N SER A 244 -13.45 -10.61 -12.31
CA SER A 244 -12.80 -11.86 -12.72
C SER A 244 -11.56 -11.60 -13.59
N GLU A 245 -11.65 -10.64 -14.50
CA GLU A 245 -10.53 -10.17 -15.32
C GLU A 245 -9.40 -9.59 -14.43
N ILE A 246 -9.71 -8.72 -13.46
CA ILE A 246 -8.72 -8.19 -12.49
C ILE A 246 -8.12 -9.30 -11.64
N ALA A 247 -8.93 -10.24 -11.17
CA ALA A 247 -8.47 -11.40 -10.42
C ALA A 247 -7.47 -12.20 -11.24
N THR A 248 -7.77 -12.45 -12.52
CA THR A 248 -6.88 -13.18 -13.42
C THR A 248 -5.57 -12.41 -13.66
N PHE A 249 -5.63 -11.08 -13.78
CA PHE A 249 -4.45 -10.23 -13.84
C PHE A 249 -3.59 -10.34 -12.56
N ALA A 250 -4.20 -10.34 -11.38
CA ALA A 250 -3.51 -10.40 -10.10
C ALA A 250 -2.99 -11.80 -9.74
N CYS A 251 -3.68 -12.87 -10.13
CA CYS A 251 -3.41 -14.28 -9.79
C CYS A 251 -2.21 -14.85 -10.54
N GLN A 252 -1.04 -14.24 -10.34
CA GLN A 252 0.22 -14.67 -10.92
C GLN A 252 1.00 -15.55 -9.93
N ARG A 253 1.84 -16.46 -10.45
CA ARG A 253 2.67 -17.33 -9.60
C ARG A 253 3.66 -16.56 -8.69
N SER A 254 3.98 -15.32 -9.03
CA SER A 254 4.82 -14.42 -8.24
C SER A 254 4.08 -13.75 -7.09
N LEU A 255 2.73 -13.80 -7.07
CA LEU A 255 1.93 -13.15 -6.04
C LEU A 255 2.23 -13.75 -4.67
N ARG A 256 2.47 -12.87 -3.68
CA ARG A 256 2.76 -13.19 -2.28
C ARG A 256 1.83 -12.47 -1.32
N VAL A 257 1.43 -11.25 -1.65
CA VAL A 257 0.53 -10.45 -0.82
C VAL A 257 -0.72 -10.14 -1.64
N PHE A 258 -1.87 -10.51 -1.11
CA PHE A 258 -3.17 -10.20 -1.71
C PHE A 258 -4.10 -9.62 -0.65
N LYS A 259 -4.52 -8.37 -0.84
CA LYS A 259 -5.40 -7.66 0.09
C LYS A 259 -6.60 -7.07 -0.63
N THR A 260 -7.82 -7.40 -0.20
CA THR A 260 -9.03 -6.84 -0.79
C THR A 260 -10.20 -6.81 0.20
N ASP A 261 -11.04 -5.78 0.08
CA ASP A 261 -12.37 -5.70 0.70
C ASP A 261 -13.50 -5.85 -0.34
N VAL A 262 -13.16 -6.34 -1.53
CA VAL A 262 -14.07 -6.53 -2.66
C VAL A 262 -14.50 -8.00 -2.75
N ILE A 263 -15.79 -8.26 -2.52
CA ILE A 263 -16.38 -9.61 -2.53
C ILE A 263 -16.11 -10.33 -3.85
N HIS A 264 -16.49 -9.74 -4.97
CA HIS A 264 -16.35 -10.39 -6.28
C HIS A 264 -14.89 -10.72 -6.64
N LEU A 265 -13.95 -9.89 -6.21
CA LEU A 265 -12.52 -10.13 -6.42
C LEU A 265 -12.00 -11.25 -5.51
N SER A 266 -12.47 -11.31 -4.26
CA SER A 266 -12.17 -12.42 -3.33
C SER A 266 -12.73 -13.73 -3.86
N SER A 267 -14.00 -13.78 -4.24
CA SER A 267 -14.62 -14.97 -4.81
C SER A 267 -13.92 -15.41 -6.11
N ALA A 268 -13.54 -14.47 -6.98
CA ALA A 268 -12.78 -14.80 -8.18
C ALA A 268 -11.40 -15.40 -7.88
N LEU A 269 -10.68 -14.87 -6.87
CA LEU A 269 -9.43 -15.46 -6.37
C LEU A 269 -9.68 -16.90 -5.85
N PHE A 270 -10.68 -17.10 -5.00
CA PHE A 270 -10.95 -18.40 -4.38
C PHE A 270 -11.37 -19.46 -5.39
N ASN A 271 -12.02 -19.06 -6.49
CA ASN A 271 -12.39 -19.94 -7.59
C ASN A 271 -11.26 -20.14 -8.62
N SER A 272 -10.18 -19.36 -8.56
CA SER A 272 -9.05 -19.53 -9.48
C SER A 272 -8.42 -20.91 -9.29
N ASN A 273 -8.04 -21.62 -10.36
CA ASN A 273 -7.31 -22.90 -10.24
C ASN A 273 -5.79 -22.71 -10.20
N CYS A 274 -5.34 -21.51 -9.86
CA CYS A 274 -3.93 -21.16 -9.83
C CYS A 274 -3.29 -21.64 -8.52
N GLU A 275 -2.18 -22.37 -8.62
CA GLU A 275 -1.31 -22.64 -7.47
C GLU A 275 -0.58 -21.33 -7.12
N LEU A 276 -1.11 -20.63 -6.14
CA LEU A 276 -0.56 -19.38 -5.62
C LEU A 276 0.26 -19.68 -4.37
N ALA A 277 1.38 -18.98 -4.20
CA ALA A 277 2.19 -19.05 -2.99
C ALA A 277 1.95 -17.81 -2.12
N ILE A 278 0.68 -17.53 -1.80
CA ILE A 278 0.31 -16.34 -1.01
C ILE A 278 0.81 -16.52 0.43
N GLU A 279 1.54 -15.52 0.91
CA GLU A 279 2.10 -15.43 2.26
C GLU A 279 1.20 -14.56 3.15
N ASP A 280 0.67 -13.44 2.64
CA ASP A 280 -0.23 -12.53 3.35
C ASP A 280 -1.53 -12.36 2.58
N LEU A 281 -2.62 -12.91 3.13
CA LEU A 281 -3.96 -12.87 2.57
C LEU A 281 -4.87 -12.01 3.44
N ALA A 282 -5.46 -10.98 2.86
CA ALA A 282 -6.57 -10.25 3.45
C ALA A 282 -7.76 -10.23 2.47
N ALA A 283 -8.91 -10.76 2.85
CA ALA A 283 -10.05 -10.91 1.94
C ALA A 283 -11.41 -10.74 2.65
N VAL A 284 -12.45 -10.52 1.85
CA VAL A 284 -13.84 -10.51 2.32
C VAL A 284 -14.59 -11.72 1.75
N ILE A 285 -15.46 -12.31 2.55
CA ILE A 285 -16.32 -13.43 2.15
C ILE A 285 -17.74 -12.88 2.05
N GLY A 286 -18.35 -13.02 0.87
CA GLY A 286 -19.62 -12.38 0.56
C GLY A 286 -20.82 -12.99 1.25
N SER A 287 -20.81 -14.31 1.44
CA SER A 287 -21.87 -15.05 2.11
C SER A 287 -21.32 -16.31 2.78
N ALA A 288 -22.11 -16.95 3.65
CA ALA A 288 -21.76 -18.25 4.23
C ALA A 288 -21.56 -19.34 3.16
N ASP A 289 -22.23 -19.22 2.00
CA ASP A 289 -22.11 -20.17 0.89
C ASP A 289 -20.73 -20.14 0.20
N ASP A 290 -19.97 -19.05 0.38
CA ASP A 290 -18.59 -18.94 -0.12
C ASP A 290 -17.57 -19.63 0.81
N LEU A 291 -17.95 -19.98 2.05
CA LEU A 291 -17.02 -20.58 3.03
C LEU A 291 -16.43 -21.94 2.58
N PRO A 292 -17.17 -22.86 1.94
CA PRO A 292 -16.57 -24.08 1.40
C PRO A 292 -15.52 -23.81 0.33
N ILE A 293 -15.76 -22.83 -0.55
CA ILE A 293 -14.83 -22.44 -1.63
C ILE A 293 -13.58 -21.81 -1.01
N PHE A 294 -13.76 -20.93 -0.03
CA PHE A 294 -12.66 -20.31 0.71
C PHE A 294 -11.85 -21.36 1.48
N SER A 295 -12.50 -22.33 2.13
CA SER A 295 -11.84 -23.44 2.84
C SER A 295 -10.97 -24.27 1.89
N GLN A 296 -11.51 -24.63 0.72
CA GLN A 296 -10.75 -25.33 -0.31
C GLN A 296 -9.56 -24.51 -0.82
N PHE A 297 -9.71 -23.19 -0.93
CA PHE A 297 -8.63 -22.28 -1.28
C PHE A 297 -7.52 -22.24 -0.21
N LEU A 298 -7.87 -22.23 1.07
CA LEU A 298 -6.91 -22.26 2.17
C LEU A 298 -6.16 -23.60 2.23
N ASP A 299 -6.86 -24.72 2.04
CA ASP A 299 -6.27 -26.07 2.02
C ASP A 299 -5.15 -26.21 0.97
N ARG A 300 -5.28 -25.54 -0.17
CA ARG A 300 -4.29 -25.59 -1.27
C ARG A 300 -3.21 -24.52 -1.19
N THR A 301 -3.26 -23.63 -0.19
CA THR A 301 -2.34 -22.48 -0.06
C THR A 301 -1.56 -22.55 1.26
N PRO A 302 -0.69 -23.56 1.45
CA PRO A 302 0.00 -23.80 2.72
C PRO A 302 1.07 -22.75 3.07
N SER A 303 1.37 -21.85 2.14
CA SER A 303 2.35 -20.76 2.29
C SER A 303 1.84 -19.58 3.12
N ILE A 304 0.52 -19.49 3.37
CA ILE A 304 -0.07 -18.38 4.12
C ILE A 304 0.51 -18.36 5.53
N CYS A 305 1.16 -17.26 5.88
CA CYS A 305 1.68 -16.96 7.20
C CYS A 305 0.87 -15.87 7.92
N SER A 306 0.14 -15.04 7.15
CA SER A 306 -0.78 -14.02 7.65
C SER A 306 -2.13 -14.15 6.96
N LEU A 307 -3.18 -14.37 7.75
CA LEU A 307 -4.55 -14.53 7.27
C LEU A 307 -5.47 -13.52 7.96
N SER A 308 -6.10 -12.66 7.16
CA SER A 308 -7.15 -11.74 7.59
C SER A 308 -8.40 -11.97 6.76
N PHE A 309 -9.54 -12.21 7.39
CA PHE A 309 -10.81 -12.26 6.66
C PHE A 309 -12.00 -11.87 7.53
N TYR A 310 -13.07 -11.44 6.86
CA TYR A 310 -14.35 -11.21 7.47
C TYR A 310 -15.47 -11.71 6.55
N VAL A 311 -16.58 -12.15 7.15
CA VAL A 311 -17.75 -12.64 6.43
C VAL A 311 -18.85 -11.58 6.50
N MET A 312 -19.37 -11.16 5.35
CA MET A 312 -20.53 -10.28 5.26
C MET A 312 -21.78 -11.13 5.53
N LEU A 313 -22.16 -11.28 6.79
CA LEU A 313 -23.29 -12.13 7.20
C LEU A 313 -24.61 -11.34 7.14
N ASP A 314 -25.55 -11.85 6.33
CA ASP A 314 -26.98 -11.53 6.45
C ASP A 314 -27.79 -12.73 7.01
N SER A 315 -27.16 -13.89 7.24
CA SER A 315 -27.87 -15.15 7.52
C SER A 315 -27.40 -15.88 8.78
N ASP A 316 -28.37 -16.45 9.49
CA ASP A 316 -28.28 -17.30 10.70
C ASP A 316 -27.62 -18.68 10.44
N GLY A 317 -26.85 -18.81 9.35
CA GLY A 317 -26.28 -20.07 8.89
C GLY A 317 -25.10 -20.56 9.75
N ASP A 318 -24.81 -21.86 9.70
CA ASP A 318 -23.60 -22.43 10.28
C ASP A 318 -22.36 -21.84 9.56
N THR A 319 -21.66 -20.92 10.23
CA THR A 319 -20.52 -20.18 9.69
C THR A 319 -19.18 -20.87 9.95
N VAL A 320 -19.17 -22.17 10.23
CA VAL A 320 -17.94 -22.89 10.59
C VAL A 320 -17.05 -23.09 9.38
N LEU A 321 -15.85 -22.49 9.42
CA LEU A 321 -14.77 -22.70 8.46
C LEU A 321 -14.16 -24.09 8.68
N ARG A 322 -14.25 -24.98 7.69
CA ARG A 322 -13.79 -26.38 7.79
C ARG A 322 -12.52 -26.59 6.98
N LEU A 323 -11.39 -26.67 7.66
CA LEU A 323 -10.08 -26.92 7.04
C LEU A 323 -9.64 -28.37 7.21
N LYS A 324 -8.88 -28.90 6.25
CA LYS A 324 -8.25 -30.23 6.38
C LYS A 324 -7.18 -30.24 7.47
N ASP A 325 -6.93 -31.42 8.03
CA ASP A 325 -5.79 -31.64 8.92
C ASP A 325 -4.48 -31.28 8.20
N GLY A 326 -3.66 -30.45 8.85
CA GLY A 326 -2.40 -29.96 8.28
C GLY A 326 -2.53 -28.75 7.35
N ALA A 327 -3.74 -28.25 7.06
CA ALA A 327 -3.90 -27.00 6.33
C ALA A 327 -3.27 -25.81 7.08
N LEU A 328 -2.68 -24.88 6.32
CA LEU A 328 -2.03 -23.66 6.81
C LEU A 328 -0.91 -23.93 7.86
N PRO A 329 0.08 -24.78 7.57
CA PRO A 329 1.13 -25.13 8.54
C PRO A 329 2.03 -23.95 8.92
N SER A 330 2.07 -22.91 8.08
CA SER A 330 2.92 -21.72 8.25
C SER A 330 2.20 -20.55 8.92
N LEU A 331 0.92 -20.71 9.30
CA LEU A 331 0.11 -19.60 9.82
C LEU A 331 0.66 -19.09 11.15
N GLN A 332 0.99 -17.80 11.21
CA GLN A 332 1.51 -17.14 12.40
C GLN A 332 0.60 -16.01 12.87
N THR A 333 -0.01 -15.30 11.92
CA THR A 333 -0.90 -14.16 12.15
C THR A 333 -2.31 -14.53 11.70
N LEU A 334 -3.29 -14.42 12.59
CA LEU A 334 -4.71 -14.60 12.27
C LEU A 334 -5.51 -13.35 12.67
N ARG A 335 -6.35 -12.88 11.76
CA ARG A 335 -7.26 -11.76 11.97
C ARG A 335 -8.65 -12.11 11.45
N CYS A 336 -9.54 -12.53 12.33
CA CYS A 336 -10.91 -12.91 11.98
C CYS A 336 -11.84 -12.73 13.18
N LEU A 337 -13.10 -13.14 13.02
CA LEU A 337 -14.01 -13.32 14.16
C LEU A 337 -13.59 -14.58 14.95
N PRO A 338 -13.76 -14.58 16.29
CA PRO A 338 -13.39 -15.73 17.12
C PRO A 338 -14.09 -17.04 16.77
N GLU A 339 -15.26 -16.98 16.15
CA GLU A 339 -16.04 -18.15 15.69
C GLU A 339 -15.32 -18.97 14.62
N HIS A 340 -14.41 -18.34 13.88
CA HIS A 340 -13.64 -19.00 12.83
C HIS A 340 -12.24 -19.41 13.28
N ILE A 341 -11.97 -19.40 14.59
CA ILE A 341 -10.71 -19.90 15.14
C ILE A 341 -10.67 -21.42 14.94
N PHE A 342 -9.58 -21.88 14.35
CA PHE A 342 -9.29 -23.29 14.15
C PHE A 342 -8.03 -23.69 14.93
N SER A 343 -7.94 -24.96 15.32
CA SER A 343 -6.83 -25.49 16.13
C SER A 343 -5.51 -25.52 15.35
N ARG A 344 -4.83 -24.36 15.28
CA ARG A 344 -3.53 -24.16 14.62
C ARG A 344 -2.64 -23.27 15.50
N PRO A 345 -1.31 -23.38 15.37
CA PRO A 345 -0.36 -22.64 16.20
C PRO A 345 -0.28 -21.17 15.78
N VAL A 346 -1.29 -20.37 16.17
CA VAL A 346 -1.34 -18.94 15.91
C VAL A 346 -0.56 -18.19 16.99
N ARG A 347 0.50 -17.47 16.60
CA ARG A 347 1.29 -16.67 17.53
C ARG A 347 0.72 -15.28 17.76
N ARG A 348 0.08 -14.71 16.73
CA ARG A 348 -0.46 -13.37 16.78
C ARG A 348 -1.91 -13.37 16.32
N TYR A 349 -2.78 -12.86 17.17
CA TYR A 349 -4.22 -12.81 16.90
C TYR A 349 -4.73 -11.38 17.01
N TRP A 350 -5.51 -10.95 16.02
CA TRP A 350 -6.20 -9.66 16.04
C TRP A 350 -7.70 -9.85 15.85
N THR A 351 -8.52 -9.31 16.75
CA THR A 351 -9.96 -9.22 16.51
C THR A 351 -10.24 -8.27 15.36
N VAL A 352 -11.11 -8.66 14.44
CA VAL A 352 -11.69 -7.74 13.47
C VAL A 352 -12.90 -7.08 14.12
N PRO A 353 -13.03 -5.74 14.08
CA PRO A 353 -14.26 -5.09 14.51
C PRO A 353 -15.41 -5.53 13.62
N GLU A 354 -16.54 -5.91 14.22
CA GLU A 354 -17.74 -6.27 13.46
C GLU A 354 -18.28 -5.05 12.71
N TYR A 355 -18.44 -5.22 11.39
CA TYR A 355 -19.09 -4.24 10.54
C TYR A 355 -20.34 -4.88 9.93
N PRO A 356 -21.52 -4.25 9.99
CA PRO A 356 -21.86 -3.01 10.69
C PRO A 356 -22.13 -3.22 12.20
N ALA A 357 -22.04 -2.12 12.97
CA ALA A 357 -22.25 -2.02 14.43
C ALA A 357 -23.64 -2.43 14.98
N ARG A 358 -24.40 -3.27 14.26
CA ARG A 358 -25.73 -3.76 14.66
C ARG A 358 -25.65 -4.94 15.63
N TYR A 359 -24.52 -5.63 15.70
CA TYR A 359 -24.30 -6.71 16.64
C TYR A 359 -23.51 -6.16 17.83
N THR A 360 -24.20 -6.00 18.96
CA THR A 360 -23.50 -5.77 20.22
C THR A 360 -22.91 -7.11 20.63
N ILE A 361 -21.62 -7.31 20.36
CA ILE A 361 -20.89 -8.49 20.81
C ILE A 361 -20.84 -8.47 22.35
N ARG A 362 -21.88 -9.00 22.96
CA ARG A 362 -21.89 -9.42 24.37
C ARG A 362 -21.75 -10.94 24.47
N ASP A 363 -21.40 -11.61 23.38
CA ASP A 363 -21.36 -13.06 23.37
C ASP A 363 -20.08 -13.59 24.02
N THR A 364 -20.26 -14.17 25.21
CA THR A 364 -19.26 -14.96 25.93
C THR A 364 -18.65 -16.10 25.10
N ARG A 365 -19.30 -16.56 24.03
CA ARG A 365 -18.79 -17.60 23.12
C ARG A 365 -17.48 -17.18 22.44
N SER A 366 -17.36 -15.92 22.05
CA SER A 366 -16.16 -15.39 21.40
C SER A 366 -14.90 -15.53 22.26
N VAL A 367 -15.03 -15.32 23.57
CA VAL A 367 -13.92 -15.50 24.52
C VAL A 367 -13.55 -16.97 24.67
N ARG A 368 -14.53 -17.88 24.74
CA ARG A 368 -14.28 -19.32 24.86
C ARG A 368 -13.53 -19.90 23.66
N ASN A 369 -13.81 -19.41 22.45
CA ASN A 369 -13.08 -19.86 21.26
C ASN A 369 -11.63 -19.37 21.26
N LEU A 370 -11.37 -18.17 21.81
CA LEU A 370 -10.01 -17.68 22.01
C LEU A 370 -9.25 -18.49 23.06
N GLU A 371 -9.91 -18.88 24.16
CA GLU A 371 -9.32 -19.73 25.21
C GLU A 371 -8.78 -21.05 24.62
N ALA A 372 -9.41 -21.61 23.59
CA ALA A 372 -8.98 -22.84 22.94
C ALA A 372 -7.60 -22.73 22.24
N ILE A 373 -7.17 -21.52 21.86
CA ILE A 373 -5.86 -21.26 21.22
C ILE A 373 -4.91 -20.42 22.10
N ALA A 374 -5.35 -20.04 23.29
CA ALA A 374 -4.69 -19.04 24.12
C ALA A 374 -3.27 -19.42 24.58
N SER A 375 -2.96 -20.72 24.66
CA SER A 375 -1.62 -21.20 24.99
C SER A 375 -0.56 -20.89 23.92
N SER A 376 -0.99 -20.63 22.68
CA SER A 376 -0.08 -20.33 21.55
C SER A 376 0.06 -18.85 21.23
N ILE A 377 -0.84 -18.00 21.73
CA ILE A 377 -0.87 -16.58 21.41
C ILE A 377 0.19 -15.83 22.23
N GLU A 378 1.11 -15.16 21.54
CA GLU A 378 2.13 -14.27 22.09
C GLU A 378 1.76 -12.78 21.95
N GLU A 379 1.04 -12.42 20.88
CA GLU A 379 0.58 -11.05 20.62
C GLU A 379 -0.93 -11.03 20.36
N LEU A 380 -1.64 -10.15 21.08
CA LEU A 380 -3.09 -10.09 21.03
C LEU A 380 -3.56 -8.66 20.81
N GLY A 381 -4.17 -8.42 19.65
CA GLY A 381 -4.95 -7.23 19.38
C GLY A 381 -6.43 -7.49 19.66
N ILE A 382 -7.01 -6.80 20.63
CA ILE A 382 -8.42 -6.99 21.00
C ILE A 382 -9.16 -5.65 21.00
N ASP A 383 -10.39 -5.66 20.51
CA ASP A 383 -11.29 -4.52 20.65
C ASP A 383 -11.52 -4.20 22.14
N SER A 384 -11.42 -2.92 22.50
CA SER A 384 -11.68 -2.42 23.85
C SER A 384 -12.99 -2.91 24.47
N GLN A 385 -14.02 -3.18 23.66
CA GLN A 385 -15.33 -3.68 24.12
C GLN A 385 -15.27 -5.14 24.58
N LEU A 386 -14.35 -5.92 24.03
CA LEU A 386 -14.14 -7.33 24.39
C LEU A 386 -13.11 -7.48 25.53
N TYR A 387 -12.36 -6.43 25.84
CA TYR A 387 -11.39 -6.43 26.91
C TYR A 387 -12.07 -6.35 28.29
N GLY A 388 -11.95 -7.42 29.08
CA GLY A 388 -12.50 -7.50 30.44
C GLY A 388 -11.53 -8.11 31.45
N ASN A 389 -11.79 -7.89 32.75
CA ASN A 389 -10.90 -8.28 33.86
C ASN A 389 -10.55 -9.78 33.94
N ARG A 390 -11.31 -10.65 33.27
CA ARG A 390 -11.08 -12.11 33.26
C ARG A 390 -10.19 -12.58 32.11
N PHE A 391 -9.74 -11.68 31.25
CA PHE A 391 -9.13 -12.04 29.97
C PHE A 391 -7.67 -12.49 30.11
N LEU A 392 -6.85 -11.75 30.87
CA LEU A 392 -5.40 -12.03 30.96
C LEU A 392 -5.03 -13.44 31.48
N PRO A 393 -5.70 -14.01 32.51
CA PRO A 393 -5.35 -15.35 33.00
C PRO A 393 -5.51 -16.46 31.96
N ALA A 394 -6.32 -16.26 30.91
CA ALA A 394 -6.51 -17.24 29.86
C ALA A 394 -5.31 -17.37 28.91
N PHE A 395 -4.43 -16.36 28.82
CA PHE A 395 -3.32 -16.30 27.85
C PHE A 395 -1.96 -16.34 28.55
N PRO A 396 -1.52 -17.52 29.03
CA PRO A 396 -0.27 -17.64 29.79
C PRO A 396 0.99 -17.30 28.98
N SER A 397 0.92 -17.36 27.65
CA SER A 397 2.04 -17.09 26.73
C SER A 397 2.09 -15.64 26.22
N LEU A 398 1.16 -14.79 26.66
CA LEU A 398 0.99 -13.44 26.12
C LEU A 398 2.16 -12.52 26.50
N LYS A 399 2.81 -11.96 25.49
CA LYS A 399 3.93 -11.00 25.63
C LYS A 399 3.48 -9.56 25.36
N SER A 400 2.54 -9.38 24.45
CA SER A 400 2.04 -8.06 24.05
C SER A 400 0.52 -8.06 23.93
N LEU A 401 -0.12 -7.07 24.56
CA LEU A 401 -1.54 -6.82 24.45
C LEU A 401 -1.74 -5.43 23.84
N ILE A 402 -2.45 -5.37 22.72
CA ILE A 402 -2.86 -4.14 22.06
C ILE A 402 -4.37 -4.03 22.21
N VAL A 403 -4.81 -3.08 23.02
CA VAL A 403 -6.23 -2.74 23.11
C VAL A 403 -6.54 -1.75 22.00
N LEU A 404 -7.28 -2.21 21.00
CA LEU A 404 -7.71 -1.38 19.88
C LEU A 404 -8.82 -0.45 20.38
N PRO A 405 -8.73 0.87 20.12
CA PRO A 405 -9.81 1.78 20.45
C PRO A 405 -11.05 1.32 19.69
N GLY A 406 -12.14 1.04 20.41
CA GLY A 406 -13.39 0.56 19.81
C GLY A 406 -13.73 1.43 18.61
N SER A 407 -13.82 0.80 17.44
CA SER A 407 -13.83 1.53 16.17
C SER A 407 -14.99 2.50 16.12
N SER A 408 -14.68 3.81 16.08
CA SER A 408 -15.55 4.75 15.36
C SER A 408 -15.66 4.22 13.92
N PRO A 409 -16.85 4.13 13.32
CA PRO A 409 -17.14 3.34 12.11
C PRO A 409 -16.44 3.77 10.80
N VAL A 410 -15.33 4.52 10.84
CA VAL A 410 -14.76 5.23 9.68
C VAL A 410 -13.27 4.90 9.43
N GLY A 411 -12.77 3.73 9.84
CA GLY A 411 -11.35 3.37 9.70
C GLY A 411 -11.11 2.16 8.80
N THR A 412 -10.41 2.34 7.68
CA THR A 412 -9.98 1.31 6.71
C THR A 412 -9.33 0.10 7.41
N PHE A 413 -9.93 -1.09 7.27
CA PHE A 413 -9.68 -2.26 8.14
C PHE A 413 -8.54 -3.20 7.73
N LEU A 414 -7.75 -2.85 6.71
CA LEU A 414 -6.73 -3.72 6.14
C LEU A 414 -5.35 -3.04 6.24
N TYR A 415 -4.75 -3.09 7.43
CA TYR A 415 -3.33 -2.80 7.63
C TYR A 415 -2.64 -4.09 8.06
#